data_AF-A0A2L2Y4W9-F1
#
_entry.id   AF-A0A2L2Y4W9-F1
#
_cell.length_a   1.000
_cell.length_b   1.000
_cell.length_c   1.000
_cell.angle_alpha   90.00
_cell.angle_beta   90.00
_cell.angle_gamma   90.00
#
_symmetry.space_group_name_H-M   'P 1'
#
loop_
_entity.id
_entity.type
_entity.pdbx_description
1 polymer ?
#
loop_
_entity_poly.entity_id
_entity_poly.type
_entity_poly.pdbx_seq_one_letter_code
_entity_poly.pdbx_strand_id
1 'polypeptide(L)' 'ILNLIEPLGYLFYAVNPSKHSFETVEEVPNYVDQVIPFFLTLFILEQILLDIPISQHIFCFDPN' A
#
# COMPACT_ATOMS: atom_id res chain seq x y z
N ILE A 1 16.48 7.46 1.72
CA ILE A 1 15.87 6.68 2.84
C ILE A 1 14.55 7.32 3.25
N LEU A 2 14.52 8.59 3.70
CA LEU A 2 13.27 9.28 4.11
C LEU A 2 12.12 9.26 3.08
N ASN A 3 12.40 9.45 1.78
CA ASN A 3 11.38 9.43 0.71
C ASN A 3 10.72 8.06 0.45
N LEU A 4 11.24 6.97 1.04
CA LEU A 4 10.69 5.61 0.90
C LEU A 4 9.75 5.23 2.05
N ILE A 5 9.91 5.89 3.21
CA ILE A 5 9.22 5.51 4.45
C ILE A 5 7.79 6.06 4.45
N GLU A 6 7.56 7.23 3.85
CA GLU A 6 6.23 7.83 3.74
C GLU A 6 5.23 6.94 2.98
N PRO A 7 5.55 6.48 1.75
CA PRO A 7 4.68 5.57 1.00
C PRO A 7 4.42 4.25 1.73
N LEU A 8 5.44 3.71 2.39
CA LEU A 8 5.30 2.50 3.20
C LEU A 8 4.43 2.74 4.45
N GLY A 9 4.51 3.95 5.03
CA GLY A 9 3.67 4.39 6.13
C GLY A 9 2.18 4.44 5.77
N TYR A 10 1.84 4.81 4.53
CA TYR A 10 0.44 4.80 4.06
C TYR A 10 -0.19 3.41 4.10
N LEU A 11 0.58 2.34 3.83
CA LEU A 11 0.10 0.95 3.93
C LEU A 11 -0.31 0.57 5.35
N PHE A 12 0.35 1.15 6.37
CA PHE A 12 0.15 0.80 7.78
C PHE A 12 -0.49 1.92 8.61
N TYR A 13 -1.01 2.98 7.96
CA TYR A 13 -1.50 4.17 8.65
C TYR A 13 -0.47 4.85 9.57
N ALA A 14 0.83 4.59 9.36
CA ALA A 14 1.93 5.13 10.15
C ALA A 14 2.38 6.49 9.63
N VAL A 15 1.46 7.46 9.63
CA VAL A 15 1.67 8.80 9.08
C VAL A 15 1.30 9.90 10.06
N ASN A 16 1.91 11.07 9.90
CA ASN A 16 1.60 12.21 10.76
C ASN A 16 0.29 12.88 10.30
N PRO A 17 -0.79 12.83 11.09
CA PRO A 17 -2.10 13.35 10.68
C PRO A 17 -2.07 14.87 10.41
N SER A 18 -1.18 15.62 11.08
CA SER A 18 -1.06 17.08 10.87
C SER A 18 -0.56 17.46 9.48
N LYS A 19 0.05 16.52 8.73
CA LYS A 19 0.51 16.72 7.36
C LYS A 19 -0.46 16.18 6.29
N HIS A 20 -1.50 15.45 6.71
CA HIS A 20 -2.46 14.79 5.83
C HIS A 20 -3.90 15.24 6.09
N SER A 21 -4.07 16.40 6.74
CA SER A 21 -5.35 17.09 6.84
C SER A 21 -5.48 18.03 5.64
N PHE A 22 -6.38 17.72 4.73
CA PHE A 22 -6.66 18.53 3.54
C PHE A 22 -7.99 19.28 3.74
N GLU A 23 -8.08 20.50 3.21
CA GLU A 23 -9.30 21.32 3.34
C GLU A 23 -10.36 20.86 2.34
N THR A 24 -9.92 20.34 1.19
CA THR A 24 -10.79 19.88 0.09
C THR A 24 -10.42 18.46 -0.39
N VAL A 25 -11.36 17.76 -1.01
CA VAL A 25 -11.16 16.34 -1.45
C VAL A 25 -10.20 16.29 -2.64
N GLU A 26 -10.16 17.34 -3.44
CA GLU A 26 -9.32 17.48 -4.62
C GLU A 26 -7.82 17.58 -4.27
N GLU A 27 -7.49 18.01 -3.05
CA GLU A 27 -6.13 18.08 -2.51
C GLU A 27 -5.64 16.72 -1.98
N VAL A 28 -6.54 15.76 -1.81
CA VAL A 28 -6.19 14.43 -1.32
C VAL A 28 -5.40 13.69 -2.40
N PRO A 29 -4.12 13.35 -2.16
CA PRO A 29 -3.33 12.66 -3.14
C PRO A 29 -3.84 11.23 -3.34
N ASN A 30 -3.68 10.67 -4.54
CA ASN A 30 -4.04 9.28 -4.79
C ASN A 30 -3.06 8.35 -4.04
N TYR A 31 -3.47 7.87 -2.87
CA TYR A 31 -2.68 6.96 -2.06
C TYR A 31 -2.58 5.57 -2.66
N VAL A 32 -3.60 5.13 -3.42
CA VAL A 32 -3.60 3.81 -4.07
C VAL A 32 -2.42 3.70 -5.02
N ASP A 33 -2.30 4.66 -5.95
CA ASP A 33 -1.21 4.65 -6.94
C ASP A 33 0.18 4.72 -6.29
N GLN A 34 0.30 5.37 -5.13
CA GLN A 34 1.55 5.48 -4.38
C GLN A 34 1.96 4.18 -3.69
N VAL A 35 1.00 3.36 -3.25
CA VAL A 35 1.27 2.14 -2.46
C VAL A 35 1.30 0.86 -3.28
N ILE A 36 0.66 0.83 -4.46
CA ILE A 36 0.68 -0.32 -5.38
C ILE A 36 2.09 -0.89 -5.64
N PRO A 37 3.12 -0.09 -5.98
CA PRO A 37 4.46 -0.66 -6.25
C PRO A 37 5.07 -1.33 -5.01
N PHE A 38 4.81 -0.80 -3.82
CA PHE A 38 5.27 -1.40 -2.56
C PHE A 38 4.50 -2.68 -2.24
N PHE A 39 3.18 -2.66 -2.42
CA PHE A 39 2.32 -3.83 -2.25
C PHE A 39 2.76 -4.98 -3.16
N LEU A 40 2.98 -4.72 -4.46
CA LEU A 40 3.46 -5.72 -5.41
C LEU A 40 4.84 -6.26 -5.02
N THR A 41 5.74 -5.40 -4.56
CA THR A 41 7.08 -5.81 -4.11
C THR A 41 6.99 -6.73 -2.90
N LEU A 42 6.19 -6.37 -1.88
CA LEU A 42 5.98 -7.18 -0.69
C LEU A 42 5.26 -8.49 -1.01
N PHE A 43 4.29 -8.45 -1.93
CA PHE A 43 3.59 -9.64 -2.40
C PHE A 43 4.55 -10.63 -3.07
N ILE A 44 5.41 -10.18 -3.97
CA ILE A 44 6.44 -11.03 -4.60
C ILE A 44 7.43 -11.56 -3.55
N LEU A 45 7.85 -10.70 -2.62
CA LEU A 45 8.73 -11.09 -1.53
C LEU A 45 8.10 -12.19 -0.65
N GLU A 46 6.81 -12.06 -0.34
CA GLU A 46 6.04 -13.06 0.39
C GLU A 46 6.04 -14.40 -0.34
N GLN A 47 5.81 -14.40 -1.67
CA GLN A 47 5.85 -15.63 -2.46
C GLN A 47 7.21 -16.32 -2.41
N ILE A 48 8.31 -15.55 -2.48
CA ILE A 48 9.68 -16.07 -2.44
C ILE A 48 10.02 -16.66 -1.05
N LEU A 49 9.57 -16.01 0.02
CA LEU A 49 9.92 -16.41 1.38
C LEU A 49 9.05 -17.55 1.92
N LEU A 50 7.78 -17.59 1.54
CA LEU A 50 6.80 -18.51 2.11
C LEU A 50 6.38 -19.64 1.14
N ASP A 51 6.84 -19.64 -0.11
CA ASP A 51 6.51 -20.64 -1.13
C ASP A 51 5.00 -20.91 -1.24
N ILE A 52 4.18 -19.85 -1.08
CA ILE A 52 2.73 -19.95 -1.02
C ILE A 52 2.15 -20.15 -2.42
N PRO A 53 1.23 -21.11 -2.64
CA PRO A 53 0.52 -21.23 -3.90
C PRO A 53 -0.46 -20.05 -4.08
N ILE A 54 -0.26 -19.29 -5.16
CA ILE A 54 -0.99 -18.08 -5.61
C ILE A 54 -2.53 -18.21 -5.61
N SER A 55 -3.05 -19.44 -5.54
CA SER A 55 -4.47 -19.78 -5.60
C SER A 55 -5.30 -19.27 -4.42
N GLN A 56 -4.69 -19.03 -3.25
CA GLN A 56 -5.45 -18.74 -2.02
C GLN A 56 -5.62 -17.24 -1.71
N HIS A 57 -4.72 -16.37 -2.20
CA HIS A 57 -4.70 -14.95 -1.80
C HIS A 57 -5.31 -13.98 -2.83
N ILE A 58 -5.30 -14.31 -4.13
CA ILE A 58 -5.90 -13.43 -5.18
C ILE A 58 -7.44 -13.48 -5.15
N PHE A 59 -8.04 -14.54 -4.58
CA PHE A 59 -9.50 -14.73 -4.56
C PHE A 59 -10.26 -13.82 -3.58
N CYS A 60 -9.56 -13.05 -2.73
CA CYS A 60 -10.21 -12.01 -1.90
C CYS A 60 -10.34 -10.65 -2.61
N PHE A 61 -9.80 -10.52 -3.83
CA PHE A 61 -10.12 -9.40 -4.72
C PHE A 61 -11.38 -9.74 -5.53
N ASP A 62 -12.47 -10.09 -4.83
CA ASP A 62 -13.79 -10.14 -5.45
C ASP A 62 -14.29 -8.68 -5.58
N PRO A 63 -14.50 -8.17 -6.82
CA PRO A 63 -14.93 -6.79 -7.03
C PRO A 63 -16.46 -6.63 -6.95
N ASN A 64 -17.20 -7.60 -6.39
CA ASN A 64 -18.65 -7.52 -6.19
C ASN A 64 -19.05 -6.90 -4.84
#